data_AF-A0A1F9X9M6-F1
#
_entry.id   AF-A0A1F9X9M6-F1
#
_cell.length_a   1.000
_cell.length_b   1.000
_cell.length_c   1.000
_cell.angle_alpha   90.00
_cell.angle_beta   90.00
_cell.angle_gamma   90.00
#
_symmetry.space_group_name_H-M   'P 1'
#
loop_
_entity.id
_entity.type
_entity.pdbx_description
1 polymer ?
#
loop_
_entity_poly.entity_id
_entity_poly.type
_entity_poly.pdbx_seq_one_letter_code
_entity_poly.pdbx_strand_id
1 'polypeptide(L)'
;MNSIAEKVKEKFGSKTIKYLRKNAKRHYFDVDAANIVELVKILFHGMEMRFITATGIHLREGFEILYHFSNDKTGEVISLRVLINEKVNPEIDSITPLFIGAEWIEREMWEMLGINFRNHPNLKKLLLADDWPDGNYPLRQGKQ
;
A
#
# COMPACT_ATOMS: atom_id res chain seq x y z
N MET A 1 -22.32 -11.29 -15.68
CA MET A 1 -21.41 -11.46 -14.54
C MET A 1 -20.87 -10.08 -14.17
N ASN A 2 -21.05 -9.62 -12.93
CA ASN A 2 -20.49 -8.33 -12.48
C ASN A 2 -18.97 -8.38 -12.56
N SER A 3 -18.37 -7.29 -13.02
CA SER A 3 -16.92 -7.13 -13.09
C SER A 3 -16.29 -7.25 -11.69
N ILE A 4 -15.01 -7.63 -11.61
CA ILE A 4 -14.34 -7.71 -10.29
C ILE A 4 -14.33 -6.35 -9.61
N ALA A 5 -14.13 -5.27 -10.37
CA ALA A 5 -14.20 -3.92 -9.84
C ALA A 5 -15.56 -3.58 -9.19
N GLU A 6 -16.69 -4.06 -9.74
CA GLU A 6 -18.01 -3.87 -9.12
C GLU A 6 -18.15 -4.66 -7.82
N LYS A 7 -17.67 -5.91 -7.79
CA LYS A 7 -17.65 -6.72 -6.56
C LYS A 7 -16.78 -6.09 -5.46
N VAL A 8 -15.64 -5.50 -5.84
CA VAL A 8 -14.78 -4.76 -4.91
C VAL A 8 -15.52 -3.56 -4.35
N LYS A 9 -16.18 -2.75 -5.20
CA LYS A 9 -16.99 -1.60 -4.75
C LYS A 9 -18.06 -2.00 -3.75
N GLU A 10 -18.78 -3.08 -4.05
CA GLU A 10 -19.83 -3.59 -3.17
C GLU A 10 -19.28 -4.00 -1.80
N LYS A 11 -18.16 -4.75 -1.78
CA LYS A 11 -17.52 -5.19 -0.53
C LYS A 11 -16.87 -4.06 0.26
N PHE A 12 -16.37 -3.03 -0.42
CA PHE A 12 -15.74 -1.88 0.23
C PHE A 12 -16.77 -0.91 0.81
N GLY A 13 -17.98 -0.88 0.24
CA GLY A 13 -19.05 0.01 0.68
C GLY A 13 -18.62 1.48 0.68
N SER A 14 -18.88 2.17 1.78
CA SER A 14 -18.54 3.59 1.96
C SER A 14 -17.04 3.86 2.22
N LYS A 15 -16.20 2.83 2.33
CA LYS A 15 -14.74 3.00 2.57
C LYS A 15 -13.96 3.41 1.33
N THR A 16 -14.58 3.38 0.16
CA THR A 16 -14.00 3.91 -1.08
C THR A 16 -14.23 5.42 -1.14
N ILE A 17 -13.15 6.19 -1.11
CA ILE A 17 -13.20 7.65 -1.27
C ILE A 17 -13.41 7.99 -2.75
N LYS A 18 -12.63 7.34 -3.63
CA LYS A 18 -12.69 7.57 -5.06
C LYS A 18 -12.35 6.30 -5.81
N TYR A 19 -13.05 6.07 -6.92
CA TYR A 19 -12.76 4.99 -7.84
C TYR A 19 -12.35 5.55 -9.21
N LEU A 20 -11.28 5.00 -9.76
CA LEU A 20 -10.81 5.31 -11.11
C LEU A 20 -10.59 4.03 -11.91
N ARG A 21 -11.26 3.94 -13.07
CA ARG A 21 -10.96 2.93 -14.09
C ARG A 21 -9.94 3.51 -15.07
N LYS A 22 -8.70 3.00 -15.06
CA LYS A 22 -7.67 3.43 -16.00
C LYS A 22 -7.85 2.81 -17.38
N ASN A 23 -8.20 1.52 -17.41
CA ASN A 23 -8.57 0.79 -18.62
C ASN A 23 -9.45 -0.43 -18.26
N ALA A 24 -9.66 -1.34 -19.20
CA ALA A 24 -10.51 -2.51 -18.99
C ALA A 24 -10.04 -3.44 -17.86
N LYS A 25 -8.74 -3.47 -17.55
CA LYS A 25 -8.11 -4.38 -16.58
C LYS A 25 -7.46 -3.69 -15.40
N ARG A 26 -7.38 -2.36 -15.34
CA ARG A 26 -6.67 -1.62 -14.28
C ARG A 26 -7.60 -0.65 -13.57
N HIS A 27 -7.73 -0.85 -12.27
CA HIS A 27 -8.64 -0.13 -11.40
C HIS A 27 -7.90 0.41 -10.18
N TYR A 28 -8.27 1.61 -9.75
CA TYR A 28 -7.70 2.28 -8.58
C TYR A 28 -8.82 2.66 -7.63
N PHE A 29 -8.59 2.41 -6.35
CA PHE A 29 -9.49 2.74 -5.26
C PHE A 29 -8.72 3.59 -4.25
N ASP A 30 -9.11 4.84 -4.11
CA ASP A 30 -8.60 5.70 -3.04
C ASP A 30 -9.31 5.32 -1.75
N VAL A 31 -8.52 5.04 -0.72
CA VAL A 31 -9.02 4.56 0.58
C VAL A 31 -8.24 5.23 1.70
N ASP A 32 -8.89 5.35 2.85
CA ASP A 32 -8.24 5.88 4.05
C ASP A 32 -7.23 4.87 4.61
N ALA A 33 -6.10 5.36 5.13
CA ALA A 33 -5.05 4.54 5.72
C ALA A 33 -5.58 3.66 6.86
N ALA A 34 -6.54 4.14 7.65
CA ALA A 34 -7.15 3.39 8.76
C ALA A 34 -7.89 2.11 8.31
N ASN A 35 -8.30 2.04 7.03
CA ASN A 35 -9.03 0.90 6.51
C ASN A 35 -8.14 -0.13 5.81
N ILE A 36 -6.83 0.13 5.66
CA ILE A 36 -5.99 -0.65 4.74
C ILE A 36 -5.97 -2.15 5.07
N VAL A 37 -5.82 -2.50 6.36
CA VAL A 37 -5.74 -3.90 6.80
C VAL A 37 -7.06 -4.63 6.52
N GLU A 38 -8.19 -3.99 6.78
CA GLU A 38 -9.52 -4.57 6.50
C GLU A 38 -9.71 -4.81 5.00
N LEU A 39 -9.39 -3.80 4.18
CA LEU A 39 -9.60 -3.86 2.73
C LEU A 39 -8.67 -4.87 2.07
N VAL A 40 -7.42 -4.93 2.51
CA VAL A 40 -6.47 -5.96 2.05
C VAL A 40 -6.92 -7.36 2.46
N LYS A 41 -7.45 -7.54 3.67
CA LYS A 41 -8.03 -8.83 4.10
C LYS A 41 -9.20 -9.25 3.20
N ILE A 42 -10.06 -8.30 2.81
CA ILE A 42 -11.16 -8.55 1.87
C ILE A 42 -10.63 -8.99 0.51
N LEU A 43 -9.63 -8.30 -0.06
CA LEU A 43 -9.08 -8.66 -1.37
C LEU A 43 -8.37 -10.02 -1.33
N PHE A 44 -7.50 -10.23 -0.34
CA PHE A 44 -6.65 -11.40 -0.27
C PHE A 44 -7.42 -12.67 0.13
N HIS A 45 -8.12 -12.65 1.27
CA HIS A 45 -8.87 -13.83 1.74
C HIS A 45 -10.31 -13.89 1.21
N GLY A 46 -10.98 -12.74 1.11
CA GLY A 46 -12.40 -12.70 0.73
C GLY A 46 -12.66 -12.79 -0.77
N MET A 47 -11.67 -12.47 -1.60
CA MET A 47 -11.78 -12.47 -3.07
C MET A 47 -10.67 -13.28 -3.76
N GLU A 48 -9.80 -13.92 -2.98
CA GLU A 48 -8.68 -14.73 -3.47
C GLU A 48 -7.79 -13.98 -4.47
N MET A 49 -7.64 -12.67 -4.28
CA MET A 49 -6.75 -11.86 -5.12
C MET A 49 -5.31 -11.99 -4.63
N ARG A 50 -4.39 -12.14 -5.58
CA ARG A 50 -2.98 -12.25 -5.27
C ARG A 50 -2.37 -10.87 -5.08
N PHE A 51 -1.68 -10.66 -3.97
CA PHE A 51 -0.84 -9.48 -3.79
C PHE A 51 0.34 -9.53 -4.77
N ILE A 52 0.57 -8.43 -5.49
CA ILE A 52 1.64 -8.31 -6.49
C ILE A 52 2.84 -7.61 -5.86
N THR A 53 2.63 -6.38 -5.41
CA THR A 53 3.65 -5.50 -4.83
C THR A 53 2.97 -4.27 -4.22
N ALA A 54 3.73 -3.50 -3.45
CA ALA A 54 3.35 -2.15 -3.05
C ALA A 54 4.44 -1.14 -3.44
N THR A 55 4.04 0.09 -3.72
CA THR A 55 4.95 1.16 -4.13
C THR A 55 4.70 2.39 -3.28
N GLY A 56 5.75 2.88 -2.62
CA GLY A 56 5.74 4.15 -1.90
C GLY A 56 6.28 5.30 -2.75
N ILE A 57 5.65 6.47 -2.66
CA ILE A 57 6.01 7.67 -3.42
C ILE A 57 6.01 8.87 -2.46
N HIS A 58 7.11 9.62 -2.39
CA HIS A 58 7.12 10.91 -1.71
C HIS A 58 6.47 11.98 -2.60
N LEU A 59 5.44 12.64 -2.07
CA LEU A 59 4.74 13.75 -2.69
C LEU A 59 5.04 15.05 -1.93
N ARG A 60 4.74 16.20 -2.55
CA ARG A 60 4.90 17.50 -1.89
C ARG A 60 4.12 17.59 -0.57
N GLU A 61 2.94 16.97 -0.52
CA GLU A 61 2.03 17.03 0.63
C GLU A 61 2.10 15.83 1.58
N GLY A 62 3.02 14.89 1.37
CA GLY A 62 3.16 13.70 2.21
C GLY A 62 3.58 12.49 1.38
N PHE A 63 2.90 11.36 1.55
CA PHE A 63 3.25 10.09 0.91
C PHE A 63 2.05 9.45 0.24
N GLU A 64 2.30 8.77 -0.87
CA GLU A 64 1.33 7.88 -1.50
C GLU A 64 1.86 6.45 -1.42
N ILE A 65 0.98 5.52 -1.05
CA ILE A 65 1.26 4.08 -1.15
C ILE A 65 0.22 3.45 -2.07
N LEU A 66 0.70 2.71 -3.07
CA LEU A 66 -0.12 1.90 -3.96
C LEU A 66 0.06 0.42 -3.62
N TYR A 67 -1.00 -0.26 -3.19
CA TYR A 67 -1.00 -1.71 -3.00
C TYR A 67 -1.68 -2.38 -4.19
N HIS A 68 -0.96 -3.23 -4.92
CA HIS A 68 -1.44 -3.84 -6.15
C HIS A 68 -1.85 -5.30 -5.94
N PHE A 69 -3.04 -5.65 -6.39
CA PHE A 69 -3.60 -7.01 -6.35
C PHE A 69 -4.07 -7.44 -7.73
N SER A 70 -3.78 -8.68 -8.14
CA SER A 70 -4.31 -9.28 -9.37
C SER A 70 -5.36 -10.33 -9.06
N ASN A 71 -6.37 -10.41 -9.92
CA ASN A 71 -7.16 -11.61 -10.07
C ASN A 71 -6.57 -12.43 -11.22
N ASP A 72 -5.97 -13.57 -10.91
CA ASP A 72 -5.24 -14.35 -11.91
C ASP A 72 -6.19 -15.04 -12.93
N LYS A 73 -7.49 -15.19 -12.61
CA LYS A 73 -8.50 -15.76 -13.52
C LYS A 73 -8.91 -14.78 -14.62
N THR A 74 -9.01 -13.48 -14.31
CA THR A 74 -9.45 -12.46 -15.28
C THR A 74 -8.32 -11.58 -15.80
N GLY A 75 -7.19 -11.55 -15.11
CA GLY A 75 -6.08 -10.62 -15.36
C GLY A 75 -6.39 -9.17 -14.99
N GLU A 76 -7.47 -8.91 -14.25
CA GLU A 76 -7.77 -7.59 -13.69
C GLU A 76 -6.85 -7.28 -12.50
N VAL A 77 -6.42 -6.03 -12.40
CA VAL A 77 -5.58 -5.49 -11.34
C VAL A 77 -6.34 -4.41 -10.59
N ILE A 78 -6.45 -4.59 -9.28
CA ILE A 78 -7.03 -3.65 -8.33
C ILE A 78 -5.87 -3.03 -7.55
N SER A 79 -5.81 -1.71 -7.54
CA SER A 79 -4.79 -0.97 -6.81
C SER A 79 -5.45 -0.13 -5.72
N LEU A 80 -5.06 -0.34 -4.47
CA LEU A 80 -5.47 0.50 -3.36
C LEU A 80 -4.50 1.65 -3.26
N ARG A 81 -5.00 2.88 -3.40
CA ARG A 81 -4.22 4.10 -3.24
C ARG A 81 -4.50 4.70 -1.87
N VAL A 82 -3.46 4.84 -1.08
CA VAL A 82 -3.51 5.47 0.24
C VAL A 82 -2.68 6.74 0.19
N LEU A 83 -3.26 7.85 0.65
CA LEU A 83 -2.54 9.11 0.84
C LEU A 83 -2.32 9.33 2.34
N ILE A 84 -1.08 9.58 2.72
CA ILE A 84 -0.65 9.92 4.08
C ILE A 84 -0.17 11.37 4.05
N ASN A 85 -0.96 12.29 4.61
CA ASN A 85 -0.66 13.73 4.56
C ASN A 85 0.33 14.19 5.65
N GLU A 86 0.72 13.31 6.57
CA GLU A 86 1.75 13.59 7.58
C GLU A 86 3.15 13.49 6.96
N LYS A 87 3.98 14.51 7.13
CA LYS A 87 5.32 14.62 6.50
C LYS A 87 6.45 14.21 7.43
N VAL A 88 6.31 14.52 8.71
CA VAL A 88 7.38 14.33 9.69
C VAL A 88 7.44 12.87 10.10
N ASN A 89 6.32 12.34 10.59
CA ASN A 89 6.20 10.97 11.08
C ASN A 89 5.05 10.22 10.36
N PRO A 90 5.17 9.98 9.04
CA PRO A 90 4.17 9.23 8.30
C PRO A 90 4.04 7.81 8.86
N GLU A 91 2.80 7.35 9.06
CA GLU A 91 2.54 6.01 9.58
C GLU A 91 1.29 5.36 8.98
N ILE A 92 1.31 4.04 8.96
CA ILE A 92 0.20 3.19 8.50
C ILE A 92 0.27 1.82 9.18
N ASP A 93 -0.85 1.11 9.28
CA ASP A 93 -0.83 -0.27 9.76
C ASP A 93 -0.27 -1.24 8.69
N SER A 94 0.64 -2.10 9.14
CA SER A 94 1.29 -3.13 8.34
C SER A 94 0.28 -4.17 7.86
N ILE A 95 0.42 -4.57 6.59
CA ILE A 95 -0.31 -5.70 6.01
C ILE A 95 0.48 -7.01 6.10
N THR A 96 1.74 -6.97 6.53
CA THR A 96 2.59 -8.16 6.72
C THR A 96 1.97 -9.24 7.61
N PRO A 97 1.23 -8.94 8.70
CA PRO A 97 0.54 -9.98 9.47
C PRO A 97 -0.51 -10.78 8.68
N LEU A 98 -1.03 -10.24 7.58
CA LEU A 98 -1.99 -10.95 6.71
C LEU A 98 -1.28 -11.87 5.71
N PHE A 99 -0.13 -11.46 5.19
CA PHE A 99 0.71 -12.31 4.35
C PHE A 99 2.17 -11.85 4.37
N ILE A 100 3.06 -12.82 4.56
CA ILE A 100 4.50 -12.60 4.76
C ILE A 100 5.20 -11.91 3.58
N GLY A 101 4.63 -12.00 2.37
CA GLY A 101 5.21 -11.39 1.17
C GLY A 101 5.33 -9.86 1.23
N ALA A 102 4.58 -9.18 2.10
CA ALA A 102 4.69 -7.73 2.27
C ALA A 102 5.91 -7.29 3.11
N GLU A 103 6.53 -8.20 3.88
CA GLU A 103 7.58 -7.85 4.85
C GLU A 103 8.73 -7.06 4.21
N TRP A 104 9.23 -7.54 3.07
CA TRP A 104 10.36 -6.92 2.38
C TRP A 104 10.01 -5.53 1.84
N ILE A 105 8.81 -5.39 1.28
CA ILE A 105 8.35 -4.15 0.64
C ILE A 105 8.07 -3.09 1.70
N GLU A 106 7.46 -3.45 2.83
CA GLU A 106 7.22 -2.52 3.95
C GLU A 106 8.53 -2.10 4.63
N ARG A 107 9.50 -3.01 4.78
CA ARG A 107 10.84 -2.67 5.28
C ARG A 107 11.59 -1.72 4.35
N GLU A 108 11.53 -1.95 3.04
CA GLU A 108 12.12 -1.06 2.04
C GLU A 108 11.48 0.34 2.11
N MET A 109 10.14 0.44 2.15
CA MET A 109 9.46 1.73 2.27
C MET A 109 9.79 2.43 3.59
N TRP A 110 9.90 1.69 4.69
CA TRP A 110 10.32 2.24 5.99
C TRP A 110 11.71 2.83 5.91
N GLU A 111 12.67 2.10 5.36
CA GLU A 111 14.07 2.51 5.32
C GLU A 111 14.34 3.61 4.29
N MET A 112 13.69 3.54 3.12
CA MET A 112 13.97 4.46 2.01
C MET A 112 13.11 5.72 2.03
N LEU A 113 11.90 5.65 2.59
CA LEU A 113 10.94 6.77 2.66
C LEU A 113 10.62 7.19 4.10
N GLY A 114 11.03 6.45 5.13
CA GLY A 114 10.73 6.78 6.52
C GLY A 114 9.27 6.62 6.91
N ILE A 115 8.51 5.79 6.19
CA ILE A 115 7.11 5.48 6.51
C ILE A 115 7.07 4.40 7.59
N ASN A 116 6.48 4.70 8.74
CA ASN A 116 6.39 3.75 9.84
C ASN A 116 5.22 2.76 9.62
N PHE A 117 5.50 1.46 9.72
CA PHE A 117 4.50 0.40 9.59
C PHE A 117 4.17 -0.19 10.96
N ARG A 118 3.06 0.26 11.55
CA ARG A 118 2.58 -0.23 12.85
C ARG A 118 2.23 -1.71 12.76
N ASN A 119 2.52 -2.47 13.81
CA ASN A 119 2.26 -3.93 13.89
C ASN A 119 3.09 -4.79 12.90
N HIS A 120 4.13 -4.23 12.28
CA HIS A 120 5.05 -5.00 11.46
C HIS A 120 5.91 -5.94 12.33
N PRO A 121 5.99 -7.25 12.04
CA PRO A 121 6.62 -8.22 12.95
C PRO A 121 8.15 -8.08 13.05
N ASN A 122 8.80 -7.53 12.03
CA ASN A 122 10.27 -7.47 11.92
C ASN A 122 10.73 -6.20 11.19
N LEU A 123 10.37 -5.02 11.72
CA LEU A 123 10.72 -3.74 11.09
C LEU A 123 12.16 -3.35 11.44
N LYS A 124 13.10 -3.63 10.54
CA LYS A 124 14.53 -3.35 10.70
C LYS A 124 15.18 -3.03 9.36
N LYS A 125 16.34 -2.35 9.40
CA LYS A 125 17.18 -2.00 8.23
C LYS A 125 17.39 -3.21 7.32
N LEU A 126 17.38 -2.98 6.01
CA LEU A 126 17.40 -4.00 4.97
C LEU A 126 18.40 -3.68 3.85
N LEU A 127 18.48 -2.43 3.41
CA LEU A 127 19.17 -1.97 2.20
C LEU A 127 20.29 -0.97 2.50
N LEU A 128 20.10 -0.08 3.47
CA LEU A 128 21.08 0.96 3.76
C LEU A 128 22.23 0.37 4.58
N ALA A 129 23.42 0.94 4.37
CA ALA A 129 24.58 0.58 5.15
C ALA A 129 24.36 0.93 6.63
N ASP A 130 25.01 0.17 7.52
CA ASP A 130 24.86 0.34 8.97
C ASP A 130 25.26 1.75 9.44
N ASP A 131 26.20 2.40 8.74
CA ASP A 131 26.68 3.76 9.00
C ASP A 131 25.86 4.85 8.33
N TRP A 132 24.78 4.50 7.60
CA TRP A 132 23.91 5.49 6.99
C TRP A 132 23.22 6.34 8.06
N PRO A 133 23.23 7.69 7.96
CA PRO A 133 22.65 8.56 8.98
C PRO A 133 21.17 8.30 9.20
N ASP A 134 20.77 8.10 10.46
CA ASP A 134 19.37 7.96 10.82
C ASP A 134 18.58 9.23 10.48
N GLY A 135 17.33 9.04 10.06
CA GLY A 135 16.48 10.13 9.57
C GLY A 135 16.80 10.59 8.15
N ASN A 136 17.88 10.11 7.52
CA ASN A 136 18.19 10.38 6.13
C ASN A 136 17.56 9.32 5.21
N TYR A 137 16.55 9.73 4.44
CA TYR A 137 15.72 8.85 3.62
C TYR A 137 15.98 9.14 2.14
N PRO A 138 16.73 8.28 1.42
CA PRO A 138 17.22 8.58 0.06
C PRO A 138 16.12 8.88 -0.97
N LEU A 139 14.92 8.34 -0.80
CA LEU A 139 13.81 8.52 -1.74
C LEU A 139 12.89 9.69 -1.38
N ARG A 140 13.16 10.44 -0.30
CA ARG A 140 12.47 11.70 -0.03
C ARG A 140 13.03 12.81 -0.93
N GLN A 141 12.20 13.30 -1.84
CA GLN A 141 12.50 14.47 -2.66
C GLN A 141 12.47 15.78 -1.85
N GLY A 142 13.47 16.64 -2.06
CA GLY A 142 13.65 17.90 -1.33
C GLY A 142 14.69 17.71 -0.22
N LYS A 143 15.70 18.60 -0.17
CA LYS A 143 16.72 18.53 0.88
C LYS A 143 16.03 18.55 2.25
N GLN A 144 16.39 17.56 3.08
CA GLN A 144 16.02 17.49 4.48
C GLN A 144 16.52 18.73 5.23
#